data_AF-A0A4R1RW29-F1
#
_entry.id   AF-A0A4R1RW29-F1
#
_cell.length_a   1.000
_cell.length_b   1.000
_cell.length_c   1.000
_cell.angle_alpha   90.00
_cell.angle_beta   90.00
_cell.angle_gamma   90.00
#
_symmetry.space_group_name_H-M   'P 1'
#
loop_
_entity.id
_entity.type
_entity.pdbx_description
1 polymer ?
#
loop_
_entity_poly.entity_id
_entity_poly.type
_entity_poly.pdbx_seq_one_letter_code
_entity_poly.pdbx_strand_id
1 'polypeptide(L)'
;MTAKPAAYDKEVLYAFRALFDGKASDGQQKRAMEWLLFNACHIGTLSYAANERDSAFNEGERHIGLQIARMREPEALKLIEGRSRSEKMAEKTEAGRKASE
;
A
#
# COMPACT_ATOMS: atom_id res chain seq x y z
N MET A 1 5.59 25.59 4.70
CA MET A 1 5.74 25.13 3.31
C MET A 1 4.78 23.98 3.09
N THR A 2 3.89 24.11 2.10
CA THR A 2 3.05 23.00 1.60
C THR A 2 3.94 22.09 0.76
N ALA A 3 3.93 20.78 1.02
CA ALA A 3 4.66 19.81 0.22
C ALA A 3 4.27 19.98 -1.26
N LYS A 4 5.26 20.16 -2.14
CA LYS A 4 5.00 20.24 -3.58
C LYS A 4 4.66 18.83 -4.07
N PRO A 5 3.62 18.65 -4.91
CA PRO A 5 3.34 17.35 -5.50
C PRO A 5 4.53 16.80 -6.27
N ALA A 6 4.70 15.48 -6.26
CA ALA A 6 5.68 14.80 -7.09
C ALA A 6 5.46 15.13 -8.59
N ALA A 7 6.56 15.24 -9.33
CA ALA A 7 6.49 15.56 -10.75
C ALA A 7 5.88 14.40 -11.57
N TYR A 8 5.03 14.72 -12.53
CA TYR A 8 4.42 13.75 -13.45
C TYR A 8 4.34 14.32 -14.87
N ASP A 9 4.33 13.42 -15.84
CA ASP A 9 4.11 13.75 -17.25
C ASP A 9 2.65 13.49 -17.68
N LYS A 10 2.36 13.73 -18.96
CA LYS A 10 1.03 13.51 -19.54
C LYS A 10 0.61 12.03 -19.50
N GLU A 11 1.55 11.12 -19.66
CA GLU A 11 1.28 9.68 -19.71
C GLU A 11 0.86 9.15 -18.35
N VAL A 12 1.56 9.58 -17.29
CA VAL A 12 1.18 9.30 -15.90
C VAL A 12 -0.20 9.89 -15.60
N LEU A 13 -0.45 11.15 -15.98
CA LEU A 13 -1.75 11.79 -15.78
C LEU A 13 -2.89 10.99 -16.42
N TYR A 14 -2.74 10.58 -17.68
CA TYR A 14 -3.76 9.79 -18.37
C TYR A 14 -3.91 8.37 -17.80
N ALA A 15 -2.81 7.75 -17.34
CA ALA A 15 -2.87 6.46 -16.67
C ALA A 15 -3.68 6.52 -15.37
N PHE A 16 -3.48 7.54 -14.53
CA PHE A 16 -4.28 7.72 -13.32
C PHE A 16 -5.74 8.04 -13.62
N ARG A 17 -6.04 8.89 -14.61
CA ARG A 17 -7.43 9.13 -15.04
C ARG A 17 -8.12 7.84 -15.46
N ALA A 18 -7.47 7.03 -16.29
CA ALA A 18 -8.01 5.75 -16.72
C ALA A 18 -8.18 4.76 -15.55
N LEU A 19 -7.30 4.80 -14.53
CA LEU A 19 -7.47 4.02 -13.30
C LEU A 19 -8.70 4.45 -12.51
N PHE A 20 -8.89 5.76 -12.29
CA PHE A 20 -10.07 6.28 -11.61
C PHE A 20 -11.37 5.93 -12.34
N ASP A 21 -11.33 5.92 -13.67
CA ASP A 21 -12.49 5.56 -14.51
C ASP A 21 -12.71 4.03 -14.61
N GLY A 22 -11.83 3.20 -14.05
CA GLY A 22 -11.91 1.74 -14.14
C GLY A 22 -11.65 1.17 -15.55
N LYS A 23 -10.96 1.94 -16.41
CA LYS A 23 -10.72 1.62 -17.84
C LYS A 23 -9.25 1.51 -18.21
N ALA A 24 -8.35 1.54 -17.22
CA ALA A 24 -6.92 1.46 -17.44
C ALA A 24 -6.53 0.14 -18.12
N SER A 25 -5.83 0.24 -19.25
CA SER A 25 -5.11 -0.89 -19.85
C SER A 25 -3.99 -1.38 -18.92
N ASP A 26 -3.51 -2.60 -19.13
CA ASP A 26 -2.41 -3.19 -18.36
C ASP A 26 -1.16 -2.28 -18.32
N GLY A 27 -0.84 -1.64 -19.44
CA GLY A 27 0.28 -0.69 -19.53
C GLY A 27 0.07 0.54 -18.65
N GLN A 28 -1.16 1.08 -18.63
CA GLN A 28 -1.51 2.23 -17.77
C GLN A 28 -1.52 1.84 -16.29
N GLN A 29 -2.04 0.66 -15.94
CA GLN A 29 -2.02 0.17 -14.56
C GLN A 29 -0.58 0.06 -14.05
N LYS A 30 0.32 -0.56 -14.81
CA LYS A 30 1.74 -0.68 -14.46
C LYS A 30 2.42 0.68 -14.33
N ARG A 31 2.22 1.58 -15.31
CA ARG A 31 2.80 2.94 -15.29
C ARG A 31 2.35 3.75 -14.07
N ALA A 32 1.06 3.74 -13.78
CA ALA A 32 0.54 4.46 -12.61
C ALA A 32 1.04 3.87 -11.30
N MET A 33 1.12 2.53 -11.20
CA MET A 33 1.66 1.86 -10.02
C MET A 33 3.15 2.15 -9.83
N GLU A 34 3.95 2.11 -10.90
CA GLU A 34 5.37 2.45 -10.87
C GLU A 34 5.58 3.89 -10.39
N TRP A 35 4.84 4.85 -10.97
CA TRP A 35 4.91 6.24 -10.54
C TRP A 35 4.48 6.43 -9.09
N LEU A 36 3.39 5.79 -8.65
CA LEU A 36 2.91 5.85 -7.28
C LEU A 36 4.00 5.41 -6.30
N LEU A 37 4.58 4.23 -6.53
CA LEU A 37 5.54 3.64 -5.61
C LEU A 37 6.84 4.42 -5.55
N PHE A 38 7.41 4.78 -6.71
CA PHE A 38 8.75 5.38 -6.74
C PHE A 38 8.75 6.90 -6.63
N ASN A 39 7.73 7.59 -7.13
CA ASN A 39 7.71 9.05 -7.18
C ASN A 39 6.85 9.69 -6.10
N ALA A 40 5.70 9.10 -5.76
CA ALA A 40 4.85 9.63 -4.71
C ALA A 40 5.16 9.02 -3.33
N CYS A 41 5.55 7.75 -3.28
CA CYS A 41 5.88 7.06 -2.03
C CYS A 41 7.38 6.89 -1.79
N HIS A 42 8.25 7.27 -2.72
CA HIS A 42 9.69 7.31 -2.47
C HIS A 42 10.31 5.97 -1.99
N ILE A 43 9.75 4.81 -2.36
CA ILE A 43 10.19 3.52 -1.80
C ILE A 43 11.64 3.15 -2.17
N GLY A 44 12.19 3.77 -3.22
CA GLY A 44 13.56 3.57 -3.68
C GLY A 44 14.58 4.57 -3.13
N THR A 45 14.17 5.52 -2.28
CA THR A 45 15.05 6.56 -1.74
C THR A 45 15.49 6.27 -0.32
N LEU A 46 16.61 6.89 0.09
CA LEU A 46 17.09 6.80 1.47
C LEU A 46 16.14 7.50 2.45
N SER A 47 16.09 6.96 3.67
CA SER A 47 15.16 7.35 4.74
C SER A 47 15.43 8.75 5.34
N TYR A 48 16.60 9.34 5.08
CA TYR A 48 17.03 10.59 5.71
C TYR A 48 16.95 11.78 4.75
N ALA A 49 16.20 12.82 5.16
CA ALA A 49 16.19 14.12 4.50
C ALA A 49 16.97 15.15 5.32
N ALA A 50 17.26 16.32 4.72
CA ALA A 50 18.10 17.35 5.35
C ALA A 50 17.52 17.95 6.65
N ASN A 51 16.21 17.79 6.90
CA ASN A 51 15.57 18.19 8.16
C ASN A 51 14.60 17.10 8.66
N GLU A 52 14.35 17.11 9.96
CA GLU A 52 13.51 16.10 10.64
C GLU A 52 12.06 16.10 10.17
N ARG A 53 11.51 17.28 9.88
CA ARG A 53 10.12 17.41 9.43
C ARG A 53 9.90 16.74 8.08
N ASP A 54 10.75 17.03 7.10
CA ASP A 54 10.68 16.44 5.77
C ASP A 54 10.97 14.94 5.83
N SER A 55 11.88 14.51 6.71
CA SER A 55 12.10 13.09 6.97
C SER A 55 10.83 12.41 7.48
N ALA A 56 10.12 13.02 8.45
CA ALA A 56 8.88 12.46 8.98
C ALA A 56 7.77 12.36 7.92
N PHE A 57 7.62 13.36 7.04
CA PHE A 57 6.65 13.31 5.93
C PHE A 57 7.00 12.22 4.92
N ASN A 58 8.25 12.20 4.44
CA ASN A 58 8.71 11.21 3.45
C ASN A 58 8.61 9.78 4.00
N GLU A 59 8.88 9.57 5.29
CA GLU A 59 8.71 8.28 5.94
C GLU A 59 7.24 7.84 6.00
N GLY A 60 6.31 8.77 6.21
CA GLY A 60 4.88 8.50 6.13
C GLY A 60 4.46 8.03 4.74
N GLU A 61 4.89 8.73 3.70
CA GLU A 61 4.60 8.36 2.29
C GLU A 61 5.24 7.02 1.92
N ARG A 62 6.48 6.80 2.34
CA ARG A 62 7.23 5.55 2.16
C ARG A 62 6.59 4.38 2.85
N HIS A 63 6.06 4.58 4.05
CA HIS A 63 5.33 3.55 4.77
C HIS A 63 4.12 3.06 3.97
N ILE A 64 3.33 3.97 3.40
CA ILE A 64 2.18 3.62 2.54
C ILE A 64 2.64 2.86 1.29
N GLY A 65 3.69 3.34 0.62
CA GLY A 65 4.25 2.64 -0.55
C GLY A 65 4.72 1.22 -0.24
N LEU A 66 5.36 1.01 0.91
CA LEU A 66 5.80 -0.33 1.35
C LEU A 66 4.63 -1.26 1.65
N GLN A 67 3.55 -0.75 2.24
CA GLN A 67 2.33 -1.54 2.45
C GLN A 67 1.73 -1.98 1.11
N ILE A 68 1.64 -1.06 0.14
CA ILE A 68 1.13 -1.37 -1.20
C ILE A 68 2.03 -2.38 -1.92
N ALA A 69 3.34 -2.15 -1.92
CA ALA A 69 4.30 -3.05 -2.54
C ALA A 69 4.22 -4.46 -1.96
N ARG A 70 4.02 -4.60 -0.65
CA ARG A 70 3.89 -5.91 0.00
C ARG A 70 2.69 -6.72 -0.49
N MET A 71 1.62 -6.07 -0.95
CA MET A 71 0.42 -6.77 -1.45
C MET A 71 0.69 -7.61 -2.71
N ARG A 72 1.81 -7.36 -3.40
CA ARG A 72 2.21 -8.16 -4.58
C ARG A 72 2.87 -9.49 -4.20
N GLU A 73 3.38 -9.61 -2.97
CA GLU A 73 4.17 -10.76 -2.54
C GLU A 73 3.25 -11.89 -2.06
N PRO A 74 3.57 -13.17 -2.32
CA PRO A 74 2.75 -14.31 -1.89
C PRO A 74 2.50 -14.35 -0.37
N GLU A 75 3.42 -13.80 0.42
CA GLU A 75 3.34 -13.68 1.87
C GLU A 75 2.11 -12.87 2.31
N ALA A 76 1.66 -11.89 1.52
CA ALA A 76 0.48 -11.10 1.83
C ALA A 76 -0.77 -12.00 1.90
N LEU A 77 -0.91 -12.94 0.98
CA LEU A 77 -2.01 -13.90 0.99
C LEU A 77 -1.95 -14.82 2.21
N LYS A 78 -0.76 -15.34 2.54
CA LYS A 78 -0.55 -16.21 3.71
C LYS A 78 -0.96 -15.52 5.02
N LEU A 79 -0.71 -14.22 5.15
CA LEU A 79 -1.09 -13.44 6.34
C LEU A 79 -2.61 -13.35 6.52
N ILE A 80 -3.36 -13.15 5.43
CA ILE A 80 -4.81 -13.06 5.46
C ILE A 80 -5.42 -14.44 5.77
N GLU A 81 -4.94 -15.48 5.08
CA GLU A 81 -5.43 -16.84 5.29
C GLU A 81 -5.10 -17.38 6.69
N GLY A 82 -3.90 -17.11 7.20
CA GLY A 82 -3.47 -17.50 8.55
C GLY A 82 -4.31 -16.84 9.63
N ARG A 83 -4.63 -15.56 9.46
CA ARG A 83 -5.52 -14.82 10.37
C ARG A 83 -6.93 -15.42 10.41
N SER A 84 -7.50 -15.72 9.24
CA SER A 84 -8.84 -16.34 9.15
C SER A 84 -8.94 -17.68 9.87
N ARG A 85 -7.85 -18.47 9.91
CA ARG A 85 -7.81 -19.76 10.64
C ARG A 85 -7.74 -19.54 12.14
N SER A 86 -6.94 -18.58 12.61
CA SER A 86 -6.83 -18.27 14.03
C SER A 86 -8.14 -17.71 14.59
N GLU A 87 -8.84 -16.86 13.83
CA GLU A 87 -10.14 -16.29 14.22
C GLU A 87 -11.21 -17.39 14.35
N LYS A 88 -11.28 -18.32 13.38
CA LYS A 88 -12.17 -19.49 13.45
C LYS A 88 -11.88 -20.42 14.63
N MET A 89 -10.61 -20.60 15.00
CA MET A 89 -10.23 -21.39 16.18
C MET A 89 -10.64 -20.71 17.49
N ALA A 90 -10.48 -19.39 17.59
CA ALA A 90 -10.90 -18.61 18.76
C ALA A 90 -12.42 -18.68 18.95
N GLU A 91 -13.19 -18.48 17.87
CA GLU A 91 -14.66 -18.55 17.89
C GLU A 91 -15.16 -19.95 18.32
N LYS A 92 -14.56 -21.02 17.81
CA LYS A 92 -14.91 -22.40 18.20
C LYS A 92 -14.59 -22.69 19.67
N THR A 93 -13.50 -22.12 20.18
CA THR A 93 -13.10 -22.25 21.59
C THR A 93 -14.08 -21.52 22.51
N GLU A 94 -14.53 -20.33 22.10
CA GLU A 94 -15.49 -19.53 22.86
C GLU A 94 -16.92 -20.13 22.83
N ALA A 95 -17.35 -20.66 21.69
CA ALA A 95 -18.61 -21.38 21.56
C ALA A 95 -18.64 -22.66 22.42
N GLY A 96 -17.54 -23.41 22.47
CA GLY A 96 -17.42 -24.58 23.35
C GLY A 96 -17.50 -24.23 24.84
N ARG A 97 -16.99 -23.06 25.23
CA ARG A 97 -17.03 -22.55 26.61
C ARG A 97 -18.44 -22.10 27.02
N LYS A 98 -19.18 -21.44 26.13
CA LYS A 98 -20.58 -21.02 26.38
C LYS A 98 -21.59 -22.18 26.39
N ALA A 99 -21.26 -23.31 25.75
CA ALA A 99 -22.10 -24.51 25.76
C ALA A 99 -21.89 -25.41 27.00
N SER A 100 -20.92 -25.06 27.87
CA SER A 100 -20.57 -25.80 29.08
C SER A 100 -20.88 -25.05 30.39
N GLU A 101 -21.54 -23.88 30.28
CA GLU A 101 -22.19 -23.13 31.37
C GLU A 101 -23.71 -23.34 31.32
#